data_AF-A0AAU9J4Q1-F1
#
_entry.id   AF-A0AAU9J4Q1-F1
#
_cell.length_a   1.000
_cell.length_b   1.000
_cell.length_c   1.000
_cell.angle_alpha   90.00
_cell.angle_beta   90.00
_cell.angle_gamma   90.00
#
_symmetry.space_group_name_H-M   'P 1'
#
loop_
_entity.id
_entity.type
_entity.pdbx_description
1 polymer ?
#
loop_
_entity_poly.entity_id
_entity_poly.type
_entity_poly.pdbx_seq_one_letter_code
_entity_poly.pdbx_strand_id
1 'polypeptide(L)'
;MRKDNSQPKQEEQSDQEDQEPITQKPIYEASSDTSSEEENNQEQSEDGEEIEEIANLFKKRTRRRRHFEDNEEDENLVDSILKEMDKAADDDIDANRNDLPALNKLKILDKVTKFLIVSKYHDLFLEMNGTFILGKWLAQMPDGSFPSTPLKLGLLQAIQDLPISTKNLQESDLGKSVMAIYRNPNETVNVKRIAKLLIDKWSRIIYEIETNYTILNQAEENEDPEVPRTEHPKPNLNKILYSQENNTPFARIPEKNLFDFKYRPTKSSEDHSLMPDRNSEAINRLKKKLQIRKKRVKRATGEMSVDGRNLY
;
A
#
# COMPACT_ATOMS: atom_id res chain seq x y z
N MET A 1 33.96 35.07 -51.06
CA MET A 1 35.30 35.31 -50.47
C MET A 1 35.30 34.76 -49.06
N ARG A 2 36.00 33.64 -48.87
CA ARG A 2 36.22 32.95 -47.60
C ARG A 2 37.39 33.62 -46.89
N LYS A 3 37.34 33.73 -45.55
CA LYS A 3 38.52 34.02 -44.74
C LYS A 3 38.94 32.72 -44.06
N ASP A 4 40.12 32.26 -44.47
CA ASP A 4 40.89 31.21 -43.85
C ASP A 4 41.38 31.68 -42.47
N ASN A 5 41.38 30.78 -41.49
CA ASN A 5 42.43 30.75 -40.49
C ASN A 5 42.73 29.30 -40.11
N SER A 6 43.96 28.91 -40.37
CA SER A 6 44.50 27.56 -40.27
C SER A 6 45.40 27.42 -39.04
N GLN A 7 45.22 26.27 -38.37
CA GLN A 7 46.23 25.43 -37.69
C GLN A 7 46.80 25.85 -36.31
N PRO A 8 47.33 24.90 -35.50
CA PRO A 8 47.64 23.49 -35.83
C PRO A 8 47.05 22.40 -34.91
N LYS A 9 46.92 21.21 -35.52
CA LYS A 9 46.87 19.88 -34.90
C LYS A 9 48.27 19.47 -34.44
N GLN A 10 48.35 18.66 -33.38
CA GLN A 10 49.48 17.76 -33.13
C GLN A 10 48.93 16.31 -33.01
N GLU A 11 49.43 15.47 -33.91
CA GLU A 11 49.45 13.99 -33.93
C GLU A 11 50.70 13.56 -33.12
N GLU A 12 50.64 12.61 -32.17
CA GLU A 12 50.73 11.13 -32.28
C GLU A 12 52.03 10.59 -31.65
N GLN A 13 51.96 9.29 -31.31
CA GLN A 13 52.97 8.31 -30.87
C GLN A 13 53.20 8.20 -29.35
N SER A 14 52.81 7.13 -28.63
CA SER A 14 52.82 5.65 -28.81
C SER A 14 54.10 4.98 -28.30
N ASP A 15 53.94 4.18 -27.24
CA ASP A 15 54.71 3.00 -26.79
C ASP A 15 53.77 2.35 -25.72
N GLN A 16 53.11 1.18 -25.79
CA GLN A 16 53.49 -0.22 -26.15
C GLN A 16 54.79 -0.64 -25.45
N GLU A 17 54.92 -1.72 -24.66
CA GLU A 17 54.19 -2.93 -24.28
C GLU A 17 54.65 -3.25 -22.81
N ASP A 18 53.92 -3.95 -21.95
CA ASP A 18 53.99 -5.41 -21.85
C ASP A 18 52.76 -5.95 -21.09
N GLN A 19 52.04 -6.85 -21.77
CA GLN A 19 51.18 -7.86 -21.17
C GLN A 19 51.96 -9.15 -21.08
N GLU A 20 51.84 -9.91 -19.97
CA GLU A 20 51.75 -11.38 -19.98
C GLU A 20 51.47 -11.95 -18.55
N PRO A 21 51.03 -13.22 -18.36
CA PRO A 21 49.62 -13.48 -18.07
C PRO A 21 49.32 -14.43 -16.87
N ILE A 22 48.01 -14.51 -16.59
CA ILE A 22 47.19 -15.53 -15.90
C ILE A 22 47.91 -16.81 -15.42
N THR A 23 47.77 -17.13 -14.12
CA THR A 23 47.57 -18.52 -13.64
C THR A 23 46.66 -18.56 -12.42
N GLN A 24 45.58 -19.34 -12.55
CA GLN A 24 44.70 -19.77 -11.47
C GLN A 24 45.46 -20.69 -10.51
N LYS A 25 45.28 -20.51 -9.20
CA LYS A 25 45.51 -21.56 -8.20
C LYS A 25 44.37 -21.54 -7.16
N PRO A 26 43.67 -22.66 -6.97
CA PRO A 26 42.73 -22.83 -5.86
C PRO A 26 43.39 -23.55 -4.67
N ILE A 27 42.68 -23.53 -3.52
CA ILE A 27 42.80 -24.39 -2.34
C ILE A 27 43.98 -24.09 -1.40
N TYR A 28 43.69 -23.70 -0.14
CA TYR A 28 43.94 -24.53 1.06
C TYR A 28 42.93 -24.16 2.15
N GLU A 29 42.04 -25.11 2.43
CA GLU A 29 41.18 -25.19 3.60
C GLU A 29 42.06 -25.31 4.85
N ALA A 30 41.73 -24.57 5.92
CA ALA A 30 42.22 -24.88 7.25
C ALA A 30 41.27 -25.90 7.89
N SER A 31 41.35 -27.14 7.44
CA SER A 31 40.89 -28.32 8.17
C SER A 31 41.97 -28.69 9.19
N SER A 32 41.77 -28.36 10.47
CA SER A 32 42.45 -29.05 11.56
C SER A 32 41.53 -30.19 12.03
N ASP A 33 41.65 -31.31 11.33
CA ASP A 33 41.19 -32.61 11.81
C ASP A 33 42.26 -33.12 12.78
N THR A 34 42.02 -32.97 14.08
CA THR A 34 42.69 -33.78 15.11
C THR A 34 41.63 -34.68 15.69
N SER A 35 41.43 -35.82 15.03
CA SER A 35 40.92 -37.01 15.68
C SER A 35 41.97 -37.50 16.67
N SER A 36 41.69 -37.32 17.95
CA SER A 36 42.26 -38.12 19.02
C SER A 36 41.13 -38.43 19.99
N GLU A 37 40.55 -39.59 19.74
CA GLU A 37 40.11 -40.59 20.71
C GLU A 37 39.21 -40.12 21.86
N GLU A 38 38.00 -40.66 21.83
CA GLU A 38 37.09 -40.79 22.95
C GLU A 38 37.80 -41.45 24.14
N GLU A 39 38.14 -40.66 25.16
CA GLU A 39 38.18 -41.16 26.53
C GLU A 39 37.06 -40.53 27.33
N ASN A 40 36.06 -41.36 27.55
CA ASN A 40 34.93 -41.20 28.46
C ASN A 40 35.44 -40.98 29.89
N ASN A 41 35.58 -39.71 30.31
CA ASN A 41 35.61 -39.33 31.71
C ASN A 41 34.40 -38.43 32.00
N GLN A 42 33.34 -39.08 32.49
CA GLN A 42 32.28 -38.43 33.26
C GLN A 42 32.88 -37.87 34.56
N GLU A 43 33.50 -36.71 34.48
CA GLU A 43 33.61 -35.80 35.62
C GLU A 43 32.74 -34.59 35.29
N GLN A 44 31.49 -34.64 35.77
CA GLN A 44 30.67 -33.43 35.93
C GLN A 44 31.42 -32.52 36.91
N SER A 45 32.31 -31.68 36.39
CA SER A 45 32.85 -30.55 37.13
C SER A 45 31.85 -29.40 37.02
N GLU A 46 31.47 -28.85 38.18
CA GLU A 46 30.68 -27.63 38.31
C GLU A 46 31.30 -26.45 37.48
N ASP A 47 32.60 -26.55 37.16
CA ASP A 47 33.35 -25.60 36.32
C ASP A 47 32.93 -25.59 34.83
N GLY A 48 32.42 -26.71 34.29
CA GLY A 48 31.98 -26.77 32.88
C GLY A 48 30.69 -25.99 32.63
N GLU A 49 29.77 -26.03 33.60
CA GLU A 49 28.52 -25.26 33.57
C GLU A 49 28.79 -23.76 33.76
N GLU A 50 29.74 -23.37 34.63
CA GLU A 50 30.17 -21.97 34.79
C GLU A 50 30.79 -21.40 33.51
N ILE A 51 31.65 -22.16 32.80
CA ILE A 51 32.27 -21.71 31.55
C ILE A 51 31.22 -21.51 30.45
N GLU A 52 30.24 -22.41 30.36
CA GLU A 52 29.15 -22.30 29.38
C GLU A 52 28.21 -21.12 29.71
N GLU A 53 27.95 -20.87 30.99
CA GLU A 53 27.15 -19.74 31.45
C GLU A 53 27.84 -18.39 31.16
N ILE A 54 29.15 -18.30 31.40
CA ILE A 54 29.98 -17.14 31.05
C ILE A 54 29.98 -16.91 29.53
N ALA A 55 30.17 -17.95 28.72
CA ALA A 55 30.12 -17.84 27.25
C ALA A 55 28.75 -17.35 26.76
N ASN A 56 27.66 -17.82 27.39
CA ASN A 56 26.31 -17.37 27.09
C ASN A 56 26.06 -15.90 27.47
N LEU A 57 26.67 -15.41 28.56
CA LEU A 57 26.63 -14.00 28.94
C LEU A 57 27.38 -13.11 27.92
N PHE A 58 28.55 -13.54 27.42
CA PHE A 58 29.26 -12.82 26.36
C PHE A 58 28.50 -12.79 25.03
N LYS A 59 27.85 -13.91 24.64
CA LYS A 59 26.95 -13.97 23.47
C LYS A 59 25.73 -13.07 23.62
N LYS A 60 25.12 -13.02 24.81
CA LYS A 60 24.00 -12.10 25.10
C LYS A 60 24.44 -10.63 25.05
N ARG A 61 25.63 -10.30 25.59
CA ARG A 61 26.18 -8.93 25.59
C ARG A 61 26.56 -8.46 24.19
N THR A 62 27.16 -9.31 23.37
CA THR A 62 27.47 -9.01 21.97
C THR A 62 26.22 -8.85 21.11
N ARG A 63 25.20 -9.71 21.28
CA ARG A 63 23.89 -9.53 20.61
C ARG A 63 23.20 -8.23 21.01
N ARG A 64 23.19 -7.88 22.30
CA ARG A 64 22.62 -6.61 22.78
C ARG A 64 23.35 -5.40 22.21
N ARG A 65 24.68 -5.44 22.14
CA ARG A 65 25.48 -4.37 21.51
C ARG A 65 25.17 -4.24 20.02
N ARG A 66 25.16 -5.35 19.28
CA ARG A 66 24.80 -5.34 17.85
C ARG A 66 23.40 -4.80 17.59
N HIS A 67 22.41 -5.19 18.40
CA HIS A 67 21.04 -4.67 18.29
C HIS A 67 20.97 -3.17 18.59
N PHE A 68 21.74 -2.69 19.56
CA PHE A 68 21.80 -1.26 19.87
C PHE A 68 22.48 -0.46 18.75
N GLU A 69 23.58 -0.99 18.21
CA GLU A 69 24.33 -0.41 17.09
C GLU A 69 23.48 -0.39 15.80
N ASP A 70 22.76 -1.47 15.48
CA ASP A 70 21.78 -1.51 14.38
C ASP A 70 20.69 -0.42 14.53
N ASN A 71 20.19 -0.21 15.75
CA ASN A 71 19.17 0.82 16.00
C ASN A 71 19.71 2.24 15.81
N GLU A 72 20.91 2.53 16.32
CA GLU A 72 21.55 3.84 16.11
C GLU A 72 21.87 4.10 14.63
N GLU A 73 22.30 3.07 13.89
CA GLU A 73 22.53 3.16 12.44
C GLU A 73 21.22 3.46 11.68
N ASP A 74 20.12 2.80 12.06
CA ASP A 74 18.80 3.07 11.47
C ASP A 74 18.33 4.50 11.78
N GLU A 75 18.43 4.96 13.04
CA GLU A 75 18.12 6.34 13.44
C GLU A 75 18.90 7.37 12.63
N ASN A 76 20.22 7.17 12.50
CA ASN A 76 21.07 8.05 11.70
C ASN A 76 20.70 8.04 10.21
N LEU A 77 20.31 6.88 9.66
CA LEU A 77 19.86 6.79 8.28
C LEU A 77 18.56 7.56 8.07
N VAL A 78 17.56 7.37 8.94
CA VAL A 78 16.27 8.07 8.84
C VAL A 78 16.47 9.58 8.99
N ASP A 79 17.26 10.02 9.97
CA ASP A 79 17.60 11.43 10.17
C ASP A 79 18.26 12.05 8.93
N SER A 80 19.22 11.34 8.35
CA SER A 80 19.92 11.76 7.13
C SER A 80 18.96 11.94 5.94
N ILE A 81 18.05 10.98 5.73
CA ILE A 81 17.03 11.06 4.68
C ILE A 81 16.08 12.24 4.94
N LEU A 82 15.62 12.44 6.18
CA LEU A 82 14.73 13.54 6.52
C LEU A 82 15.38 14.90 6.27
N LYS A 83 16.63 15.09 6.69
CA LYS A 83 17.39 16.32 6.44
C LYS A 83 17.61 16.57 4.95
N GLU A 84 17.93 15.54 4.19
CA GLU A 84 18.11 15.64 2.73
C GLU A 84 16.79 16.00 2.04
N MET A 85 15.67 15.40 2.47
CA MET A 85 14.34 15.72 1.97
C MET A 85 13.92 17.14 2.30
N ASP A 86 14.14 17.60 3.53
CA ASP A 86 13.75 18.93 3.98
C ASP A 86 14.52 20.02 3.21
N LYS A 87 15.84 19.82 3.09
CA LYS A 87 16.73 20.69 2.32
C LYS A 87 16.33 20.75 0.86
N ALA A 88 16.06 19.62 0.21
CA ALA A 88 15.66 19.61 -1.19
C ALA A 88 14.32 20.34 -1.41
N ALA A 89 13.42 20.32 -0.42
CA ALA A 89 12.18 21.09 -0.47
C ALA A 89 12.43 22.60 -0.35
N ASP A 90 13.30 23.02 0.57
CA ASP A 90 13.68 24.45 0.71
C ASP A 90 14.42 24.96 -0.52
N ASP A 91 15.41 24.21 -1.01
CA ASP A 91 16.18 24.58 -2.21
C ASP A 91 15.26 24.75 -3.44
N ASP A 92 14.20 23.94 -3.56
CA ASP A 92 13.22 24.07 -4.62
C ASP A 92 12.26 25.27 -4.44
N ILE A 93 11.90 25.59 -3.19
CA ILE A 93 11.11 26.79 -2.88
C ILE A 93 11.91 28.05 -3.23
N ASP A 94 13.18 28.07 -2.85
CA ASP A 94 14.08 29.19 -3.13
C ASP A 94 14.41 29.27 -4.62
N ALA A 95 14.60 28.15 -5.32
CA ALA A 95 14.73 28.14 -6.77
C ALA A 95 13.49 28.75 -7.44
N ASN A 96 12.28 28.35 -7.03
CA ASN A 96 11.03 28.90 -7.56
C ASN A 96 10.94 30.43 -7.32
N ARG A 97 11.22 30.89 -6.09
CA ARG A 97 11.21 32.32 -5.75
C ARG A 97 12.17 33.16 -6.60
N ASN A 98 13.24 32.55 -7.10
CA ASN A 98 14.23 33.18 -7.96
C ASN A 98 13.99 32.91 -9.46
N ASP A 99 12.82 32.38 -9.84
CA ASP A 99 12.46 31.99 -11.20
C ASP A 99 13.44 30.98 -11.85
N LEU A 100 14.08 30.15 -11.01
CA LEU A 100 14.99 29.07 -11.42
C LEU A 100 14.29 27.70 -11.44
N PRO A 101 14.74 26.76 -12.29
CA PRO A 101 14.21 25.41 -12.30
C PRO A 101 14.41 24.66 -10.96
N ALA A 102 13.30 24.32 -10.31
CA ALA A 102 13.26 23.53 -9.07
C ALA A 102 13.38 22.02 -9.35
N LEU A 103 14.60 21.48 -9.31
CA LEU A 103 14.90 20.09 -9.67
C LEU A 103 15.39 19.24 -8.47
N ASN A 104 15.55 19.82 -7.29
CA ASN A 104 16.22 19.17 -6.17
C ASN A 104 15.38 18.03 -5.60
N LYS A 105 14.07 18.22 -5.39
CA LYS A 105 13.18 17.12 -4.98
C LYS A 105 13.16 15.98 -6.00
N LEU A 106 13.20 16.30 -7.30
CA LEU A 106 13.21 15.30 -8.36
C LEU A 106 14.48 14.44 -8.38
N LYS A 107 15.65 15.04 -8.09
CA LYS A 107 16.93 14.32 -8.06
C LYS A 107 16.97 13.20 -7.02
N ILE A 108 16.33 13.40 -5.87
CA ILE A 108 16.35 12.45 -4.75
C ILE A 108 15.05 11.62 -4.61
N LEU A 109 14.07 11.83 -5.49
CA LEU A 109 12.76 11.15 -5.44
C LEU A 109 12.88 9.62 -5.44
N ASP A 110 13.73 9.05 -6.29
CA ASP A 110 13.92 7.59 -6.37
C ASP A 110 14.49 7.01 -5.06
N LYS A 111 15.45 7.72 -4.46
CA LYS A 111 16.02 7.37 -3.14
C LYS A 111 14.94 7.37 -2.06
N VAL A 112 14.15 8.45 -2.00
CA VAL A 112 13.09 8.63 -1.01
C VAL A 112 11.99 7.58 -1.17
N THR A 113 11.51 7.35 -2.38
CA THR A 113 10.44 6.36 -2.64
C THR A 113 10.89 4.94 -2.28
N LYS A 114 12.12 4.55 -2.62
CA LYS A 114 12.70 3.26 -2.21
C LYS A 114 12.81 3.12 -0.69
N PHE A 115 13.25 4.18 -0.02
CA PHE A 115 13.33 4.21 1.45
C PHE A 115 11.94 4.04 2.09
N LEU A 116 10.93 4.78 1.61
CA LEU A 116 9.57 4.75 2.16
C LEU A 116 8.84 3.41 1.92
N ILE A 117 9.28 2.56 0.99
CA ILE A 117 8.72 1.21 0.80
C ILE A 117 9.19 0.24 1.91
N VAL A 118 10.34 0.51 2.54
CA VAL A 118 10.91 -0.39 3.53
C VAL A 118 10.22 -0.19 4.88
N SER A 119 9.37 -1.16 5.26
CA SER A 119 8.55 -1.11 6.48
C SER A 119 9.35 -0.96 7.77
N LYS A 120 10.60 -1.44 7.80
CA LYS A 120 11.51 -1.32 8.96
C LYS A 120 11.63 0.13 9.46
N TYR A 121 11.61 1.10 8.54
CA TYR A 121 11.83 2.51 8.88
C TYR A 121 10.56 3.30 9.14
N HIS A 122 9.37 2.70 8.96
CA HIS A 122 8.10 3.44 8.99
C HIS A 122 7.83 4.10 10.33
N ASP A 123 7.94 3.35 11.43
CA ASP A 123 7.62 3.87 12.76
C ASP A 123 8.57 5.02 13.13
N LEU A 124 9.87 4.80 12.98
CA LEU A 124 10.90 5.80 13.23
C LEU A 124 10.74 7.05 12.34
N PHE A 125 10.47 6.87 11.05
CA PHE A 125 10.21 7.97 10.13
C PHE A 125 9.01 8.82 10.55
N LEU A 126 7.94 8.18 11.05
CA LEU A 126 6.75 8.88 11.54
C LEU A 126 7.00 9.59 12.87
N GLU A 127 7.72 8.96 13.80
CA GLU A 127 8.13 9.55 15.10
C GLU A 127 9.01 10.79 14.93
N MET A 128 9.88 10.78 13.91
CA MET A 128 10.73 11.91 13.55
C MET A 128 10.05 12.96 12.65
N ASN A 129 8.72 13.06 12.69
CA ASN A 129 7.91 14.03 11.94
C ASN A 129 8.06 13.95 10.41
N GLY A 130 8.39 12.79 9.83
CA GLY A 130 8.50 12.62 8.39
C GLY A 130 7.24 12.98 7.60
N THR A 131 6.05 12.88 8.23
CA THR A 131 4.78 13.32 7.63
C THR A 131 4.73 14.82 7.34
N PHE A 132 5.38 15.65 8.15
CA PHE A 132 5.50 17.09 7.92
C PHE A 132 6.26 17.37 6.63
N ILE A 133 7.39 16.70 6.43
CA ILE A 133 8.23 16.85 5.23
C ILE A 133 7.51 16.34 3.98
N LEU A 134 6.78 15.22 4.09
CA LEU A 134 5.92 14.73 3.01
C LEU A 134 4.85 15.75 2.62
N GLY A 135 4.25 16.41 3.62
CA GLY A 135 3.33 17.52 3.41
C GLY A 135 3.99 18.66 2.63
N LYS A 136 5.18 19.10 3.06
CA LYS A 136 5.99 20.14 2.39
C LYS A 136 6.31 19.79 0.94
N TRP A 137 6.62 18.53 0.65
CA TRP A 137 6.90 18.05 -0.70
C TRP A 137 5.69 18.05 -1.64
N LEU A 138 4.49 17.80 -1.10
CA LEU A 138 3.23 17.76 -1.84
C LEU A 138 2.48 19.09 -1.85
N ALA A 139 2.91 20.06 -1.03
CA ALA A 139 2.34 21.39 -0.96
C ALA A 139 2.45 22.12 -2.31
N GLN A 140 1.53 23.05 -2.53
CA GLN A 140 1.65 23.98 -3.64
C GLN A 140 2.91 24.83 -3.45
N MET A 141 3.59 25.08 -4.55
CA MET A 141 4.74 25.97 -4.59
C MET A 141 4.30 27.44 -4.45
N PRO A 142 5.23 28.38 -4.16
CA PRO A 142 4.89 29.80 -3.95
C PRO A 142 4.18 30.47 -5.13
N ASP A 143 4.40 29.98 -6.35
CA ASP A 143 3.74 30.41 -7.59
C ASP A 143 2.33 29.79 -7.77
N GLY A 144 1.86 28.99 -6.80
CA GLY A 144 0.59 28.27 -6.85
C GLY A 144 0.63 26.98 -7.69
N SER A 145 1.78 26.65 -8.29
CA SER A 145 1.91 25.41 -9.06
C SER A 145 1.96 24.20 -8.13
N PHE A 146 1.41 23.08 -8.60
CA PHE A 146 1.56 21.80 -7.89
C PHE A 146 2.88 21.14 -8.29
N PRO A 147 3.44 20.28 -7.42
CA PRO A 147 4.59 19.45 -7.78
C PRO A 147 4.34 18.63 -9.05
N SER A 148 5.42 18.26 -9.73
CA SER A 148 5.37 17.52 -10.99
C SER A 148 4.68 16.15 -10.83
N THR A 149 4.07 15.66 -11.91
CA THR A 149 3.35 14.38 -11.90
C THR A 149 4.18 13.19 -11.42
N PRO A 150 5.46 13.02 -11.81
CA PRO A 150 6.30 11.95 -11.29
C PRO A 150 6.46 12.01 -9.77
N LEU A 151 6.64 13.22 -9.22
CA LEU A 151 6.78 13.44 -7.78
C LEU A 151 5.48 13.08 -7.05
N LYS A 152 4.34 13.58 -7.53
CA LYS A 152 3.02 13.25 -6.95
C LYS A 152 2.76 11.75 -6.98
N LEU A 153 3.00 11.09 -8.10
CA LEU A 153 2.73 9.66 -8.24
C LEU A 153 3.62 8.83 -7.29
N GLY A 154 4.93 9.07 -7.31
CA GLY A 154 5.89 8.32 -6.50
C GLY A 154 5.62 8.48 -5.01
N LEU A 155 5.41 9.71 -4.53
CA LEU A 155 5.10 9.95 -3.13
C LEU A 155 3.73 9.41 -2.71
N LEU A 156 2.67 9.70 -3.46
CA LEU A 156 1.33 9.25 -3.07
C LEU A 156 1.22 7.71 -3.06
N GLN A 157 1.98 7.01 -3.90
CA GLN A 157 2.06 5.54 -3.84
C GLN A 157 2.79 5.08 -2.58
N ALA A 158 3.98 5.61 -2.30
CA ALA A 158 4.76 5.23 -1.13
C ALA A 158 4.02 5.53 0.20
N ILE A 159 3.23 6.61 0.24
CA ILE A 159 2.44 7.01 1.41
C ILE A 159 1.32 6.01 1.76
N GLN A 160 0.85 5.20 0.80
CA GLN A 160 -0.24 4.25 1.06
C GLN A 160 0.12 3.21 2.11
N ASP A 161 1.38 2.80 2.14
CA ASP A 161 1.87 1.73 3.00
C ASP A 161 2.25 2.23 4.41
N LEU A 162 2.37 3.55 4.59
CA LEU A 162 2.72 4.13 5.89
C LEU A 162 1.56 3.99 6.91
N PRO A 163 1.85 3.58 8.16
CA PRO A 163 0.89 3.51 9.26
C PRO A 163 0.63 4.90 9.87
N ILE A 164 0.10 5.82 9.07
CA ILE A 164 -0.16 7.21 9.49
C ILE A 164 -1.31 7.28 10.50
N SER A 165 -1.04 7.83 11.68
CA SER A 165 -2.01 8.06 12.75
C SER A 165 -2.75 9.41 12.62
N THR A 166 -3.82 9.60 13.39
CA THR A 166 -4.53 10.89 13.50
C THR A 166 -3.62 12.02 13.96
N LYS A 167 -2.75 11.76 14.95
CA LYS A 167 -1.78 12.72 15.48
C LYS A 167 -0.85 13.23 14.37
N ASN A 168 -0.27 12.31 13.59
CA ASN A 168 0.63 12.66 12.49
C ASN A 168 -0.06 13.54 11.45
N LEU A 169 -1.35 13.30 11.16
CA LEU A 169 -2.15 14.11 10.23
C LEU A 169 -2.57 15.47 10.78
N GLN A 170 -2.67 15.62 12.10
CA GLN A 170 -3.00 16.89 12.75
C GLN A 170 -1.77 17.80 12.84
N GLU A 171 -0.61 17.21 13.15
CA GLU A 171 0.67 17.92 13.27
C GLU A 171 1.27 18.26 11.90
N SER A 172 0.91 17.51 10.85
CA SER A 172 1.34 17.78 9.47
C SER A 172 0.23 18.34 8.59
N ASP A 173 0.61 19.19 7.62
CA ASP A 173 -0.31 19.65 6.56
C ASP A 173 -0.43 18.64 5.41
N LEU A 174 -0.11 17.36 5.65
CA LEU A 174 -0.15 16.31 4.64
C LEU A 174 -1.55 16.10 4.08
N GLY A 175 -2.56 15.97 4.95
CA GLY A 175 -3.95 15.78 4.53
C GLY A 175 -4.47 16.94 3.67
N LYS A 176 -4.12 18.18 4.03
CA LYS A 176 -4.48 19.38 3.25
C LYS A 176 -3.80 19.39 1.88
N SER A 177 -2.52 19.04 1.83
CA SER A 177 -1.75 18.99 0.58
C SER A 177 -2.29 17.94 -0.39
N VAL A 178 -2.60 16.73 0.11
CA VAL A 178 -3.23 15.66 -0.70
C VAL A 178 -4.63 16.08 -1.17
N MET A 179 -5.41 16.75 -0.32
CA MET A 179 -6.73 17.28 -0.71
C MET A 179 -6.63 18.34 -1.79
N ALA A 180 -5.63 19.21 -1.73
CA ALA A 180 -5.39 20.22 -2.76
C ALA A 180 -5.06 19.57 -4.11
N ILE A 181 -4.22 18.53 -4.13
CA ILE A 181 -3.92 17.75 -5.35
C ILE A 181 -5.19 17.10 -5.90
N TYR A 182 -6.02 16.48 -5.05
CA TYR A 182 -7.27 15.86 -5.47
C TYR A 182 -8.26 16.87 -6.09
N ARG A 183 -8.35 18.07 -5.51
CA ARG A 183 -9.22 19.15 -5.98
C ARG A 183 -8.74 19.81 -7.27
N ASN A 184 -7.48 19.64 -7.66
CA ASN A 184 -6.95 20.24 -8.87
C ASN A 184 -7.67 19.69 -10.12
N PRO A 185 -8.37 20.52 -10.92
CA PRO A 185 -9.08 20.05 -12.11
C PRO A 185 -8.12 19.43 -13.14
N ASN A 186 -6.90 19.94 -13.25
CA ASN A 186 -5.91 19.57 -14.27
C ASN A 186 -5.09 18.32 -13.90
N GLU A 187 -5.38 17.68 -12.78
CA GLU A 187 -4.64 16.51 -12.33
C GLU A 187 -5.03 15.23 -13.08
N THR A 188 -4.07 14.32 -13.26
CA THR A 188 -4.32 13.05 -13.95
C THR A 188 -5.29 12.16 -13.17
N VAL A 189 -6.10 11.37 -13.89
CA VAL A 189 -7.07 10.45 -13.27
C VAL A 189 -6.39 9.47 -12.30
N ASN A 190 -5.18 9.03 -12.63
CA ASN A 190 -4.42 8.11 -11.79
C ASN A 190 -4.04 8.75 -10.45
N VAL A 191 -3.46 9.95 -10.48
CA VAL A 191 -3.09 10.68 -9.26
C VAL A 191 -4.33 11.01 -8.43
N LYS A 192 -5.43 11.47 -9.05
CA LYS A 192 -6.69 11.73 -8.34
C LYS A 192 -7.23 10.48 -7.64
N ARG A 193 -7.16 9.32 -8.28
CA ARG A 193 -7.61 8.05 -7.69
C ARG A 193 -6.82 7.71 -6.42
N ILE A 194 -5.50 7.80 -6.49
CA ILE A 194 -4.58 7.49 -5.37
C ILE A 194 -4.79 8.51 -4.24
N ALA A 195 -4.89 9.81 -4.56
CA ALA A 195 -5.17 10.85 -3.58
C ALA A 195 -6.52 10.63 -2.87
N LYS A 196 -7.57 10.28 -3.64
CA LYS A 196 -8.89 9.96 -3.07
C LYS A 196 -8.83 8.78 -2.10
N LEU A 197 -8.11 7.71 -2.47
CA LEU A 197 -7.94 6.55 -1.59
C LEU A 197 -7.27 6.91 -0.26
N LEU A 198 -6.25 7.77 -0.29
CA LEU A 198 -5.59 8.26 0.93
C LEU A 198 -6.53 9.11 1.78
N ILE A 199 -7.27 10.04 1.17
CA ILE A 199 -8.28 10.87 1.86
C ILE A 199 -9.35 9.99 2.52
N ASP A 200 -9.87 9.00 1.79
CA ASP A 200 -10.86 8.05 2.32
C ASP A 200 -10.27 7.20 3.46
N LYS A 201 -9.01 6.73 3.34
CA LYS A 201 -8.30 5.98 4.40
C LYS A 201 -8.17 6.83 5.67
N TRP A 202 -7.68 8.06 5.55
CA TRP A 202 -7.43 8.93 6.69
C TRP A 202 -8.69 9.50 7.31
N SER A 203 -9.71 9.83 6.51
CA SER A 203 -11.01 10.25 7.06
C SER A 203 -11.64 9.18 7.94
N ARG A 204 -11.52 7.89 7.58
CA ARG A 204 -11.99 6.78 8.43
C ARG A 204 -11.22 6.70 9.75
N ILE A 205 -9.90 6.90 9.71
CA ILE A 205 -9.05 6.91 10.91
C ILE A 205 -9.43 8.09 11.82
N ILE A 206 -9.76 9.25 11.24
CA ILE A 206 -10.15 10.46 11.99
C ILE A 206 -11.56 10.33 12.59
N TYR A 207 -12.51 9.80 11.83
CA TYR A 207 -13.91 9.71 12.24
C TYR A 207 -14.28 8.37 12.88
N GLU A 208 -13.30 7.48 13.09
CA GLU A 208 -13.48 6.12 13.62
C GLU A 208 -14.62 5.34 12.93
N ILE A 209 -14.78 5.56 11.61
CA ILE A 209 -15.87 4.93 10.84
C ILE A 209 -15.46 3.50 10.49
N GLU A 210 -16.15 2.54 11.08
CA GLU A 210 -15.99 1.13 10.75
C GLU A 210 -16.48 0.85 9.32
N THR A 211 -15.63 0.20 8.52
CA THR A 211 -15.99 -0.19 7.13
C THR A 211 -15.99 -1.70 6.91
N ASN A 212 -15.70 -2.47 7.95
CA ASN A 212 -15.83 -3.90 7.90
C ASN A 212 -17.29 -4.29 8.12
N TYR A 213 -17.99 -4.60 7.03
CA TYR A 213 -19.38 -5.05 7.08
C TYR A 213 -19.62 -6.24 8.01
N THR A 214 -18.60 -7.08 8.28
CA THR A 214 -18.75 -8.18 9.24
C THR A 214 -18.87 -7.68 10.68
N ILE A 215 -18.09 -6.66 11.05
CA ILE A 215 -18.15 -6.03 12.38
C ILE A 215 -19.43 -5.23 12.50
N LEU A 216 -19.81 -4.47 11.46
CA LEU A 216 -21.06 -3.72 11.44
C LEU A 216 -22.28 -4.64 11.61
N ASN A 217 -22.31 -5.78 10.90
CA ASN A 217 -23.39 -6.76 11.03
C ASN A 217 -23.41 -7.45 12.40
N GLN A 218 -22.24 -7.68 13.02
CA GLN A 218 -22.14 -8.24 14.37
C GLN A 218 -22.55 -7.21 15.43
N ALA A 219 -22.18 -5.94 15.27
CA ALA A 219 -22.64 -4.87 16.15
C ALA A 219 -24.17 -4.73 16.08
N GLU A 220 -24.76 -4.78 14.87
CA GLU A 220 -26.21 -4.81 14.68
C GLU A 220 -26.89 -6.09 15.24
N GLU A 221 -26.18 -7.22 15.30
CA GLU A 221 -26.67 -8.49 15.85
C GLU A 221 -26.60 -8.55 17.39
N ASN A 222 -25.66 -7.81 17.99
CA ASN A 222 -25.49 -7.69 19.44
C ASN A 222 -26.24 -6.51 20.06
N GLU A 223 -26.90 -5.65 19.26
CA GLU A 223 -27.86 -4.70 19.80
C GLU A 223 -29.11 -5.45 20.28
N ASP A 224 -29.35 -5.40 21.59
CA ASP A 224 -30.56 -5.96 22.20
C ASP A 224 -31.80 -5.40 21.49
N PRO A 225 -32.76 -6.25 21.07
CA PRO A 225 -33.99 -5.81 20.40
C PRO A 225 -34.91 -4.93 21.27
N GLU A 226 -34.53 -4.69 22.53
CA GLU A 226 -35.28 -3.92 23.52
C GLU A 226 -34.91 -2.43 23.60
N VAL A 227 -33.87 -1.96 22.90
CA VAL A 227 -33.57 -0.51 22.91
C VAL A 227 -34.67 0.24 22.14
N PRO A 228 -35.46 1.13 22.79
CA PRO A 228 -36.51 1.85 22.10
C PRO A 228 -35.86 2.81 21.09
N ARG A 229 -35.98 2.47 19.79
CA ARG A 229 -35.66 3.42 18.72
C ARG A 229 -36.47 4.68 18.96
N THR A 230 -35.80 5.81 19.03
CA THR A 230 -36.43 7.13 19.16
C THR A 230 -37.55 7.24 18.12
N GLU A 231 -38.79 7.42 18.58
CA GLU A 231 -39.94 7.56 17.70
C GLU A 231 -39.77 8.81 16.85
N HIS A 232 -39.26 8.66 15.63
CA HIS A 232 -39.37 9.71 14.64
C HIS A 232 -40.86 9.94 14.37
N PRO A 233 -41.31 11.21 14.30
CA PRO A 233 -42.71 11.53 14.10
C PRO A 233 -43.22 10.82 12.83
N LYS A 234 -44.24 9.97 13.00
CA LYS A 234 -44.83 9.18 11.91
C LYS A 234 -45.19 10.13 10.77
N PRO A 235 -44.61 9.98 9.56
CA PRO A 235 -44.96 10.83 8.45
C PRO A 235 -46.44 10.61 8.10
N ASN A 236 -47.14 11.70 7.82
CA ASN A 236 -48.56 11.66 7.49
C ASN A 236 -48.78 10.85 6.20
N LEU A 237 -49.30 9.62 6.35
CA LEU A 237 -49.54 8.67 5.27
C LEU A 237 -50.37 9.28 4.13
N ASN A 238 -51.33 10.14 4.47
CA ASN A 238 -52.19 10.78 3.48
C ASN A 238 -51.36 11.64 2.52
N LYS A 239 -50.33 12.35 3.02
CA LYS A 239 -49.47 13.21 2.19
C LYS A 239 -48.59 12.42 1.21
N ILE A 240 -48.21 11.18 1.56
CA ILE A 240 -47.44 10.28 0.71
C ILE A 240 -48.35 9.61 -0.33
N LEU A 241 -49.60 9.28 0.03
CA LEU A 241 -50.56 8.69 -0.90
C LEU A 241 -50.97 9.70 -2.00
N TYR A 242 -51.20 10.97 -1.63
CA TYR A 242 -51.53 12.03 -2.59
C TYR A 242 -50.37 12.38 -3.55
N SER A 243 -49.11 12.09 -3.20
CA SER A 243 -47.98 12.30 -4.14
C SER A 243 -47.80 11.15 -5.13
N GLN A 244 -48.48 10.01 -4.94
CA GLN A 244 -48.46 8.89 -5.88
C GLN A 244 -49.33 9.14 -7.12
N GLU A 245 -50.34 10.01 -7.04
CA GLU A 245 -51.24 10.32 -8.16
C GLU A 245 -50.62 11.25 -9.22
N ASN A 246 -49.51 11.93 -8.90
CA ASN A 246 -48.76 12.74 -9.87
C ASN A 246 -47.75 11.86 -10.62
N ASN A 247 -48.27 11.19 -11.66
CA ASN A 247 -47.57 10.28 -12.54
C ASN A 247 -46.61 11.04 -13.49
N THR A 248 -45.33 11.14 -13.14
CA THR A 248 -44.27 11.59 -14.07
C THR A 248 -43.59 10.39 -14.74
N PRO A 249 -43.22 10.46 -16.03
CA PRO A 249 -42.79 9.29 -16.82
C PRO A 249 -41.33 8.86 -16.58
N PHE A 250 -40.68 9.31 -15.52
CA PHE A 250 -39.29 8.97 -15.23
C PHE A 250 -39.18 7.81 -14.23
N ALA A 251 -38.16 6.97 -14.39
CA ALA A 251 -37.85 5.89 -13.45
C ALA A 251 -37.49 6.48 -12.08
N ARG A 252 -38.28 6.12 -11.05
CA ARG A 252 -38.04 6.58 -9.67
C ARG A 252 -36.84 5.84 -9.06
N ILE A 253 -36.03 6.57 -8.30
CA ILE A 253 -35.01 6.02 -7.42
C ILE A 253 -35.76 5.32 -6.27
N PRO A 254 -35.41 4.07 -5.90
CA PRO A 254 -36.04 3.41 -4.75
C PRO A 254 -35.71 4.18 -3.46
N GLU A 255 -36.73 4.72 -2.81
CA GLU A 255 -36.58 5.35 -1.50
C GLU A 255 -36.52 4.28 -0.40
N LYS A 256 -35.73 4.57 0.64
CA LYS A 256 -35.63 3.70 1.82
C LYS A 256 -37.02 3.62 2.48
N ASN A 257 -37.58 2.41 2.58
CA ASN A 257 -38.88 2.19 3.21
C ASN A 257 -38.89 2.78 4.64
N LEU A 258 -39.87 3.66 4.91
CA LEU A 258 -40.05 4.34 6.21
C LEU A 258 -40.83 3.49 7.24
N PHE A 259 -41.26 2.30 6.87
CA PHE A 259 -41.96 1.39 7.78
C PHE A 259 -40.96 0.38 8.34
N ASP A 260 -40.70 0.47 9.65
CA ASP A 260 -40.06 -0.63 10.39
C ASP A 260 -41.11 -1.73 10.55
N PHE A 261 -40.85 -2.92 10.01
CA PHE A 261 -41.78 -4.04 10.14
C PHE A 261 -41.81 -4.49 11.60
N LYS A 262 -43.01 -4.57 12.20
CA LYS A 262 -43.21 -5.13 13.56
C LYS A 262 -42.61 -6.53 13.72
N TYR A 263 -42.56 -7.30 12.62
CA TYR A 263 -41.85 -8.56 12.53
C TYR A 263 -40.90 -8.47 11.34
N ARG A 264 -39.59 -8.46 11.61
CA ARG A 264 -38.58 -8.56 10.55
C ARG A 264 -38.56 -10.00 10.02
N PRO A 265 -38.33 -10.19 8.71
CA PRO A 265 -38.08 -11.53 8.18
C PRO A 265 -36.88 -12.12 8.92
N THR A 266 -37.09 -13.20 9.66
CA THR A 266 -35.99 -13.96 10.25
C THR A 266 -35.22 -14.62 9.10
N LYS A 267 -33.89 -14.66 9.20
CA LYS A 267 -33.07 -15.44 8.26
C LYS A 267 -33.50 -16.89 8.43
N SER A 268 -34.23 -17.45 7.47
CA SER A 268 -34.66 -18.84 7.51
C SER A 268 -33.47 -19.77 7.23
N SER A 269 -32.63 -20.00 8.24
CA SER A 269 -31.71 -21.13 8.27
C SER A 269 -32.21 -22.27 9.15
N GLU A 270 -33.46 -22.21 9.60
CA GLU A 270 -34.06 -23.26 10.42
C GLU A 270 -35.32 -23.85 9.74
N ASP A 271 -35.12 -25.10 9.31
CA ASP A 271 -36.08 -26.20 9.30
C ASP A 271 -37.36 -26.09 8.47
N HIS A 272 -37.21 -26.23 7.14
CA HIS A 272 -38.31 -26.64 6.26
C HIS A 272 -38.48 -28.16 6.25
N SER A 273 -38.87 -28.74 7.39
CA SER A 273 -39.26 -30.17 7.49
C SER A 273 -40.75 -30.42 7.24
N LEU A 274 -41.61 -29.39 7.26
CA LEU A 274 -43.07 -29.60 7.37
C LEU A 274 -43.95 -28.95 6.28
N MET A 275 -43.40 -28.57 5.12
CA MET A 275 -44.21 -28.10 3.98
C MET A 275 -44.15 -29.10 2.82
N PRO A 276 -45.29 -29.66 2.36
CA PRO A 276 -45.29 -30.56 1.21
C PRO A 276 -44.94 -29.76 -0.05
N ASP A 277 -43.81 -30.12 -0.66
CA ASP A 277 -43.19 -29.50 -1.83
C ASP A 277 -44.14 -29.52 -3.04
N ARG A 278 -44.87 -28.43 -3.26
CA ARG A 278 -45.79 -28.28 -4.38
C ARG A 278 -45.12 -27.92 -5.70
N ASN A 279 -43.79 -27.83 -5.80
CA ASN A 279 -43.14 -27.43 -7.06
C ASN A 279 -41.76 -28.05 -7.34
N SER A 280 -41.52 -29.26 -6.84
CA SER A 280 -40.30 -30.05 -7.09
C SER A 280 -39.99 -30.23 -8.59
N GLU A 281 -41.00 -30.40 -9.43
CA GLU A 281 -40.82 -30.59 -10.88
C GLU A 281 -40.26 -29.36 -11.60
N ALA A 282 -40.75 -28.16 -11.25
CA ALA A 282 -40.29 -26.92 -11.88
C ALA A 282 -38.82 -26.66 -11.56
N ILE A 283 -38.43 -26.90 -10.31
CA ILE A 283 -37.06 -26.77 -9.82
C ILE A 283 -36.14 -27.80 -10.49
N ASN A 284 -36.60 -29.05 -10.63
CA ASN A 284 -35.84 -30.11 -11.29
C ASN A 284 -35.66 -29.86 -12.80
N ARG A 285 -36.68 -29.31 -13.49
CA ARG A 285 -36.56 -28.89 -14.89
C ARG A 285 -35.55 -27.75 -15.06
N LEU A 286 -35.52 -26.80 -14.13
CA LEU A 286 -34.56 -25.69 -14.16
C LEU A 286 -33.12 -26.18 -13.93
N LYS A 287 -32.91 -27.07 -12.94
CA LYS A 287 -31.61 -27.71 -12.68
C LYS A 287 -31.09 -28.47 -13.91
N LYS A 288 -31.96 -29.22 -14.58
CA LYS A 288 -31.60 -29.96 -15.81
C LYS A 288 -31.17 -29.02 -16.95
N LYS A 289 -31.89 -27.90 -17.16
CA LYS A 289 -31.50 -26.88 -18.16
C LYS A 289 -30.16 -26.23 -17.85
N LEU A 290 -29.88 -25.93 -16.57
CA LEU A 290 -28.61 -25.35 -16.12
C LEU A 290 -27.42 -26.30 -16.32
N GLN A 291 -27.59 -27.60 -16.06
CA GLN A 291 -26.54 -28.60 -16.31
C GLN A 291 -26.22 -28.76 -17.80
N ILE A 292 -27.25 -28.74 -18.68
CA ILE A 292 -27.05 -28.78 -20.14
C ILE A 292 -26.28 -27.55 -20.62
N ARG A 293 -26.57 -26.37 -20.07
CA ARG A 293 -25.86 -25.13 -20.41
C ARG A 293 -24.38 -25.18 -19.98
N LYS A 294 -24.10 -25.70 -18.78
CA LYS A 294 -22.71 -25.92 -18.31
C LYS A 294 -21.93 -26.92 -19.18
N LYS A 295 -22.57 -27.97 -19.69
CA LYS A 295 -21.94 -28.91 -20.64
C LYS A 295 -21.65 -28.29 -22.02
N ARG A 296 -22.48 -27.36 -22.50
CA ARG A 296 -22.22 -26.64 -23.78
C ARG A 296 -21.04 -25.68 -23.68
N VAL A 297 -20.87 -25.00 -22.55
CA VAL A 297 -19.73 -24.08 -22.35
C VAL A 297 -18.39 -24.82 -22.35
N LYS A 298 -18.32 -26.04 -21.78
CA LYS A 298 -17.11 -26.88 -21.83
C LYS A 298 -16.75 -27.41 -23.24
N ARG A 299 -17.69 -27.44 -24.19
CA ARG A 299 -17.42 -27.85 -25.59
C ARG A 299 -17.07 -26.66 -26.49
N ALA A 300 -17.26 -25.43 -26.03
CA ALA A 300 -16.97 -24.22 -26.79
C ALA A 300 -15.53 -23.70 -26.59
N THR A 301 -14.74 -24.33 -25.71
CA THR A 301 -13.29 -24.11 -25.58
C THR A 301 -12.51 -25.10 -26.45
N GLY A 302 -12.99 -25.32 -27.68
CA GLY A 302 -12.28 -26.05 -28.72
C GLY A 302 -11.54 -25.06 -29.61
N GLU A 303 -10.25 -25.32 -29.81
CA GLU A 303 -9.28 -24.53 -30.57
C GLU A 303 -9.86 -23.98 -31.90
N MET A 304 -9.74 -22.67 -32.10
CA MET A 304 -9.99 -22.03 -33.40
C MET A 304 -8.90 -22.49 -34.38
N SER A 305 -9.27 -23.33 -35.34
CA SER A 305 -8.40 -23.71 -36.46
C SER A 305 -8.18 -22.51 -37.39
N VAL A 306 -6.93 -22.21 -37.72
CA VAL A 306 -6.50 -21.03 -38.50
C VAL A 306 -6.17 -21.36 -39.97
N ASP A 307 -6.19 -22.63 -40.40
CA ASP A 307 -5.83 -22.98 -41.78
C ASP A 307 -7.04 -23.39 -42.63
N GLY A 308 -7.42 -22.50 -43.54
CA GLY A 308 -8.43 -22.72 -44.57
C GLY A 308 -7.98 -23.69 -45.65
N ARG A 309 -8.03 -24.99 -45.38
CA ARG A 309 -7.87 -26.05 -46.39
C ARG A 309 -9.03 -27.03 -46.32
N ASN A 310 -10.09 -26.74 -47.07
CA ASN A 310 -10.98 -27.71 -47.68
C ASN A 310 -11.98 -26.98 -48.60
N LEU A 311 -11.56 -26.76 -49.84
CA LEU A 311 -12.44 -26.52 -50.97
C LEU A 311 -12.09 -27.57 -52.03
N TYR A 312 -12.94 -28.59 -52.13
CA TYR A 312 -13.28 -29.26 -53.38
C TYR A 312 -14.74 -28.96 -53.66
#